data_AF-A0A268QV11-F1
#
_entry.id   AF-A0A268QV11-F1
#
_cell.length_a   1.000
_cell.length_b   1.000
_cell.length_c   1.000
_cell.angle_alpha   90.00
_cell.angle_beta   90.00
_cell.angle_gamma   90.00
#
_symmetry.space_group_name_H-M   'P 1'
#
loop_
_entity.id
_entity.type
_entity.pdbx_description
1 polymer ?
#
loop_
_entity_poly.entity_id
_entity_poly.type
_entity_poly.pdbx_seq_one_letter_code
_entity_poly.pdbx_strand_id
1 'polypeptide(L)' 'MQFVKYLKEKFNTTDELNKAFGLSYWSNDVHAWEDMPSVVGTINGSFGAEFSKFQRKLVD' A
#
# COMPACT_ATOMS: atom_id res chain seq x y z
N MET A 1 10.16 7.80 0.80
CA MET A 1 9.15 6.75 0.52
C MET A 1 9.40 5.48 1.35
N GLN A 2 9.52 5.57 2.69
CA GLN A 2 9.80 4.39 3.53
C GLN A 2 8.65 3.37 3.52
N PHE A 3 7.41 3.85 3.42
CA PHE A 3 6.24 2.98 3.34
C PHE A 3 6.16 2.18 2.03
N VAL A 4 6.48 2.77 0.88
CA VAL A 4 6.52 2.03 -0.40
C VAL A 4 7.61 0.96 -0.37
N LYS A 5 8.77 1.25 0.23
CA LYS A 5 9.82 0.24 0.44
C LYS A 5 9.33 -0.91 1.33
N TYR A 6 8.64 -0.59 2.42
CA TYR A 6 8.00 -1.60 3.28
C TYR A 6 7.00 -2.48 2.52
N LEU A 7 6.19 -1.90 1.63
CA LEU A 7 5.25 -2.65 0.80
C LEU A 7 5.97 -3.52 -0.25
N LYS A 8 7.04 -3.01 -0.87
CA LYS A 8 7.92 -3.78 -1.77
C LYS A 8 8.46 -5.03 -1.07
N GLU A 9 8.98 -4.88 0.15
CA GLU A 9 9.51 -5.99 0.95
C GLU A 9 8.42 -6.98 1.39
N LYS A 10 7.20 -6.51 1.67
CA LYS A 10 6.08 -7.35 2.13
C LYS A 10 5.42 -8.15 1.00
N PHE A 11 5.16 -7.52 -0.15
CA PHE A 11 4.35 -8.09 -1.22
C PHE A 11 5.17 -8.56 -2.44
N ASN A 12 6.43 -8.14 -2.56
CA ASN A 12 7.36 -8.43 -3.67
C ASN A 12 6.93 -7.90 -5.05
N THR A 13 5.65 -7.99 -5.41
CA THR A 13 5.07 -7.52 -6.67
C THR A 13 3.87 -6.61 -6.42
N THR A 14 3.57 -5.74 -7.38
CA THR A 14 2.38 -4.88 -7.36
C THR A 14 1.10 -5.70 -7.52
N ASP A 15 1.13 -6.81 -8.26
CA ASP A 15 -0.03 -7.70 -8.44
C ASP A 15 -0.51 -8.32 -7.12
N GLU A 16 0.41 -8.79 -6.27
CA GLU A 16 0.08 -9.34 -4.96
C GLU A 16 -0.46 -8.25 -4.02
N LEU A 17 0.07 -7.02 -4.12
CA LEU A 17 -0.46 -5.86 -3.39
C LEU A 17 -1.88 -5.50 -3.88
N ASN A 18 -2.10 -5.44 -5.20
CA ASN A 18 -3.40 -5.13 -5.79
C ASN A 18 -4.46 -6.16 -5.38
N LYS A 19 -4.09 -7.44 -5.37
CA LYS A 19 -4.94 -8.55 -4.90
C LYS A 19 -5.23 -8.47 -3.40
N ALA A 20 -4.22 -8.16 -2.58
CA ALA A 20 -4.37 -8.10 -1.12
C ALA A 20 -5.21 -6.90 -0.65
N PHE A 21 -5.08 -5.76 -1.32
CA PHE A 21 -5.79 -4.53 -0.96
C PHE A 21 -7.03 -4.25 -1.82
N GLY A 22 -7.31 -5.09 -2.82
CA GLY A 22 -8.43 -4.89 -3.74
C GLY A 22 -8.30 -3.58 -4.53
N LEU A 23 -7.07 -3.15 -4.84
CA LEU A 23 -6.84 -1.91 -5.60
C LEU A 23 -7.28 -2.03 -7.06
N SER A 24 -7.45 -3.25 -7.57
CA SER A 24 -8.10 -3.48 -8.86
C SER A 24 -9.60 -3.15 -8.89
N TYR A 25 -10.20 -2.89 -7.72
CA TYR A 25 -11.56 -2.37 -7.65
C TYR A 25 -11.60 -0.92 -8.14
N TRP A 26 -12.41 -0.68 -9.17
CA TRP A 26 -12.58 0.62 -9.85
C TRP A 26 -11.29 1.22 -10.46
N SER A 27 -10.47 0.40 -11.12
CA SER A 27 -9.33 0.89 -11.92
C SER A 27 -8.28 1.69 -11.13
N ASN A 28 -8.13 1.41 -9.82
CA ASN A 28 -7.03 1.96 -9.00
C ASN A 28 -5.78 1.07 -9.05
N ASP A 29 -5.63 0.29 -10.13
CA ASP A 29 -4.52 -0.63 -10.31
C ASP A 29 -3.19 0.12 -10.23
N VAL A 30 -2.35 -0.30 -9.28
CA VAL A 30 -0.99 0.20 -9.20
C VAL A 30 -0.13 -0.66 -10.12
N HIS A 31 0.28 -0.09 -11.25
CA HIS A 31 1.14 -0.79 -12.22
C HIS A 31 2.63 -0.62 -11.93
N ALA A 32 3.01 0.47 -11.28
CA ALA A 32 4.37 0.72 -10.83
C ALA A 32 4.36 1.25 -9.39
N TRP A 33 5.41 0.95 -8.63
CA TRP A 33 5.50 1.38 -7.24
C TRP A 33 5.61 2.90 -7.07
N GLU A 34 6.08 3.56 -8.12
CA GLU A 34 6.20 5.00 -8.28
C GLU A 34 4.82 5.66 -8.38
N ASP A 35 3.82 4.93 -8.87
CA ASP A 35 2.43 5.37 -9.03
C ASP A 35 1.57 5.10 -7.79
N MET A 36 2.18 4.68 -6.68
CA MET A 36 1.45 4.38 -5.44
C MET A 36 0.66 5.61 -4.96
N PRO A 37 -0.65 5.47 -4.71
CA PRO A 37 -1.46 6.57 -4.23
C PRO A 37 -1.00 7.00 -2.83
N SER A 38 -1.25 8.28 -2.51
CA SER A 38 -1.06 8.79 -1.17
C SER A 38 -1.98 8.06 -0.19
N VAL A 39 -1.44 7.74 0.99
CA VAL A 39 -2.23 7.25 2.13
C VAL A 39 -3.11 8.35 2.75
N VAL A 40 -2.79 9.63 2.50
CA VAL A 40 -3.56 10.77 3.01
C VAL A 40 -4.91 10.82 2.32
N GLY A 41 -5.99 10.65 3.09
CA GLY A 41 -7.35 10.66 2.56
C GLY A 41 -7.75 9.42 1.77
N THR A 42 -6.99 8.31 1.88
CA THR A 42 -7.37 7.06 1.23
C THR A 42 -8.70 6.54 1.78
N ILE A 43 -9.60 6.14 0.88
CA ILE A 43 -10.84 5.43 1.22
C ILE A 43 -10.64 3.90 1.28
N ASN A 44 -9.47 3.41 0.87
CA ASN A 44 -9.14 1.99 0.95
C ASN A 44 -8.73 1.64 2.39
N GLY A 45 -9.65 1.01 3.13
CA GLY A 45 -9.46 0.66 4.53
C GLY A 45 -8.26 -0.27 4.77
N SER A 46 -8.00 -1.24 3.87
CA SER A 46 -6.86 -2.14 3.98
C SER A 46 -5.53 -1.39 3.84
N PHE A 47 -5.46 -0.47 2.88
CA PHE A 47 -4.27 0.35 2.65
C PHE A 47 -3.99 1.30 3.82
N GLY A 48 -5.02 1.98 4.34
CA GLY A 48 -4.89 2.86 5.51
C GLY A 48 -4.53 2.12 6.80
N ALA A 49 -5.11 0.94 7.01
CA ALA A 49 -4.78 0.10 8.17
C ALA A 49 -3.33 -0.41 8.10
N GLU A 50 -2.85 -0.80 6.92
CA GLU A 50 -1.45 -1.21 6.75
C GLU A 50 -0.48 -0.06 7.00
N PHE A 51 -0.81 1.16 6.57
CA PHE A 51 -0.01 2.33 6.87
C PHE A 51 0.07 2.61 8.38
N SER A 52 -1.06 2.51 9.08
CA SER A 52 -1.09 2.65 10.55
C SER A 52 -0.25 1.59 11.25
N LYS A 53 -0.24 0.35 10.73
CA LYS A 53 0.62 -0.73 11.21
C LYS A 53 2.10 -0.45 10.96
N PHE A 54 2.45 0.08 9.79
CA PHE A 54 3.80 0.51 9.48
C PHE A 54 4.27 1.62 10.44
N GLN A 55 3.44 2.63 10.71
CA GLN A 55 3.79 3.71 11.64
C GLN A 55 4.08 3.20 13.05
N ARG A 56 3.32 2.21 13.56
CA ARG A 56 3.60 1.61 14.88
C ARG A 56 4.97 0.94 14.96
N LYS A 57 5.47 0.36 13.85
CA LYS A 57 6.80 -0.26 13.79
C LYS A 57 7.96 0.75 13.78
N LEU A 58 7.70 2.02 13.48
CA LEU A 58 8.72 3.06 13.45
C LEU A 58 9.00 3.66 14.83
N VAL A 59 8.16 3.35 15.82
CA VAL A 59 8.22 3.90 17.19
C VAL A 59 8.82 2.90 18.19
N ASP A 60 9.18 1.70 17.72
CA ASP A 60 10.00 0.74 18.49
C ASP A 60 11.50 1.10 18.42
#